data_AF-A0A367LWQ2-F1
#
_entry.id   AF-A0A367LWQ2-F1
#
_cell.length_a   1.000
_cell.length_b   1.000
_cell.length_c   1.000
_cell.angle_alpha   90.00
_cell.angle_beta   90.00
_cell.angle_gamma   90.00
#
_symmetry.space_group_name_H-M   'P 1'
#
loop_
_entity.id
_entity.type
_entity.pdbx_description
1 polymer ?
#
loop_
_entity_poly.entity_id
_entity_poly.type
_entity_poly.pdbx_seq_one_letter_code
_entity_poly.pdbx_strand_id
1 'polypeptide(L)'
;LMVSVAQNPAQLSQTGRFSQRDHATADVVGLGLRRLARQDPEKALSLLDYYSSALPFSSDEKVAIAREIGLSLAKRFDPRALPLMTQYDPGLRDNTVTEWRTRLLLRLG
;
A
#
# COMPACT_ATOMS: atom_id res chain seq x y z
N LEU A 1 -20.30 -0.92 -2.52
CA LEU A 1 -19.02 -0.16 -2.61
C LEU A 1 -17.81 -1.09 -2.63
N MET A 2 -17.65 -1.99 -1.66
CA MET A 2 -16.48 -2.89 -1.61
C MET A 2 -16.26 -3.70 -2.91
N VAL A 3 -17.30 -4.31 -3.47
CA VAL A 3 -17.21 -5.10 -4.72
C VAL A 3 -16.81 -4.24 -5.92
N SER A 4 -17.28 -2.99 -6.00
CA SER A 4 -16.94 -2.12 -7.14
C SER A 4 -15.48 -1.68 -7.07
N VAL A 5 -14.99 -1.30 -5.89
CA VAL A 5 -13.58 -0.95 -5.67
C VAL A 5 -12.67 -2.17 -5.87
N ALA A 6 -13.15 -3.34 -5.48
CA ALA A 6 -12.46 -4.60 -5.73
C ALA A 6 -12.27 -4.84 -7.24
N GLN A 7 -13.30 -4.61 -8.06
CA GLN A 7 -13.23 -4.80 -9.51
C GLN A 7 -12.48 -3.68 -10.24
N ASN A 8 -12.56 -2.44 -9.73
CA ASN A 8 -11.92 -1.27 -10.33
C ASN A 8 -11.25 -0.40 -9.25
N PRO A 9 -10.03 -0.76 -8.81
CA PRO A 9 -9.34 -0.05 -7.73
C PRO A 9 -8.86 1.35 -8.14
N ALA A 10 -8.80 1.67 -9.44
CA ALA A 10 -8.48 3.02 -9.92
C ALA A 10 -9.54 4.07 -9.52
N GLN A 11 -10.74 3.64 -9.11
CA GLN A 11 -11.77 4.52 -8.54
C GLN A 11 -11.30 5.24 -7.28
N LEU A 12 -10.28 4.73 -6.57
CA LEU A 12 -9.70 5.39 -5.39
C LEU A 12 -9.10 6.77 -5.68
N SER A 13 -8.86 7.13 -6.95
CA SER A 13 -8.50 8.50 -7.32
C SER A 13 -9.65 9.50 -7.15
N GLN A 14 -10.90 9.03 -7.08
CA GLN A 14 -12.07 9.85 -6.84
C GLN A 14 -12.26 10.01 -5.32
N THR A 15 -11.32 10.68 -4.66
CA THR A 15 -11.23 10.78 -3.19
C THR A 15 -12.52 11.25 -2.52
N GLY A 16 -13.29 12.13 -3.16
CA GLY A 16 -14.60 12.58 -2.66
C GLY A 16 -15.62 11.47 -2.42
N ARG A 17 -15.50 10.32 -3.12
CA ARG A 17 -16.38 9.14 -2.93
C ARG A 17 -16.06 8.34 -1.67
N PHE A 18 -14.90 8.57 -1.07
CA PHE A 18 -14.40 7.88 0.12
C PHE A 18 -14.14 8.88 1.26
N SER A 19 -15.00 9.89 1.38
CA SER A 19 -14.86 10.99 2.34
C SER A 19 -15.39 10.64 3.75
N GLN A 20 -16.16 9.57 3.88
CA GLN A 20 -16.65 9.09 5.17
C GLN A 20 -15.48 8.56 6.02
N ARG A 21 -15.31 9.14 7.21
CA ARG A 21 -14.21 8.80 8.14
C ARG A 21 -14.62 7.70 9.11
N ASP A 22 -14.96 6.54 8.56
CA ASP A 22 -15.34 5.36 9.35
C ASP A 22 -14.50 4.12 8.97
N HIS A 23 -14.57 3.09 9.80
CA HIS A 23 -13.84 1.84 9.58
C HIS A 23 -14.32 1.09 8.33
N ALA A 24 -15.61 1.15 8.00
CA ALA A 24 -16.13 0.49 6.80
C ALA A 24 -15.53 1.08 5.51
N THR A 25 -15.37 2.40 5.46
CA THR A 25 -14.71 3.09 4.35
C THR A 25 -13.22 2.80 4.34
N ALA A 26 -12.56 2.76 5.51
CA ALA A 26 -11.18 2.33 5.64
C ALA A 26 -10.96 0.92 5.07
N ASP A 27 -11.79 -0.06 5.43
CA ASP A 27 -11.70 -1.45 4.92
C ASP A 27 -11.80 -1.49 3.38
N VAL A 28 -12.76 -0.74 2.81
CA VAL A 28 -12.97 -0.64 1.36
C VAL A 28 -11.75 -0.04 0.67
N VAL A 29 -11.24 1.08 1.18
CA VAL A 29 -10.07 1.76 0.63
C VAL A 29 -8.82 0.90 0.79
N GLY A 30 -8.62 0.25 1.92
CA GLY A 30 -7.48 -0.63 2.20
C GLY A 30 -7.46 -1.86 1.28
N LEU A 31 -8.62 -2.45 0.98
CA LEU A 31 -8.74 -3.47 -0.06
C LEU A 31 -8.38 -2.90 -1.45
N GLY A 32 -8.92 -1.73 -1.79
CA GLY A 32 -8.67 -1.08 -3.07
C GLY A 32 -7.20 -0.73 -3.28
N LEU A 33 -6.52 -0.20 -2.26
CA LEU A 33 -5.10 0.17 -2.32
C LEU A 33 -4.21 -1.06 -2.57
N ARG A 34 -4.48 -2.17 -1.88
CA ARG A 34 -3.76 -3.44 -2.11
C ARG A 34 -3.97 -3.97 -3.53
N ARG A 35 -5.18 -3.86 -4.08
CA ARG A 35 -5.44 -4.25 -5.47
C ARG A 35 -4.79 -3.30 -6.48
N LEU A 36 -4.85 -2.00 -6.21
CA LEU A 36 -4.21 -0.98 -7.04
C LEU A 36 -2.70 -1.19 -7.06
N ALA A 37 -2.09 -1.54 -5.93
CA ALA A 37 -0.65 -1.78 -5.81
C ALA A 37 -0.13 -2.84 -6.80
N ARG A 38 -0.94 -3.87 -7.09
CA ARG A 38 -0.58 -4.92 -8.05
C ARG A 38 -0.59 -4.44 -9.50
N GLN A 39 -1.33 -3.37 -9.79
CA GLN A 39 -1.51 -2.81 -11.13
C GLN A 39 -0.59 -1.59 -11.34
N ASP A 40 -0.68 -0.64 -10.41
CA ASP A 40 -0.03 0.66 -10.39
C ASP A 40 0.42 1.00 -8.95
N PRO A 41 1.56 0.44 -8.51
CA PRO A 41 2.09 0.64 -7.15
C PRO A 41 2.50 2.09 -6.88
N GLU A 42 2.92 2.82 -7.91
CA GLU A 42 3.30 4.23 -7.78
C GLU A 42 2.08 5.08 -7.40
N LYS A 43 0.95 4.85 -8.07
CA LYS A 43 -0.31 5.52 -7.75
C LYS A 43 -0.91 5.06 -6.42
N ALA A 44 -0.78 3.77 -6.09
CA ALA A 44 -1.21 3.25 -4.79
C ALA A 44 -0.43 3.91 -3.65
N LEU A 45 0.88 4.13 -3.81
CA LEU A 45 1.71 4.84 -2.84
C LEU A 45 1.22 6.28 -2.64
N SER A 46 1.00 7.04 -3.72
CA SER A 46 0.49 8.41 -3.62
C SER A 46 -0.88 8.51 -2.94
N LEU A 47 -1.76 7.53 -3.16
CA LEU A 47 -3.08 7.49 -2.51
C LEU A 47 -3.00 7.04 -1.05
N LEU A 48 -2.06 6.16 -0.69
CA LEU A 48 -1.85 5.75 0.69
C LEU A 48 -1.54 6.97 1.58
N ASP A 49 -0.67 7.88 1.14
CA ASP A 49 -0.32 9.09 1.91
C ASP A 49 -1.57 9.94 2.22
N TYR A 50 -2.43 10.13 1.21
CA TYR A 50 -3.69 10.84 1.38
C TYR A 50 -4.63 10.11 2.37
N TYR A 51 -4.93 8.84 2.11
CA TYR A 51 -5.92 8.10 2.90
C TYR A 51 -5.45 7.79 4.32
N SER A 52 -4.15 7.63 4.55
CA SER A 52 -3.60 7.38 5.90
C SER A 52 -3.85 8.56 6.86
N SER A 53 -3.97 9.78 6.32
CA SER A 53 -4.34 10.98 7.07
C SER A 53 -5.86 11.18 7.23
N ALA A 54 -6.64 10.64 6.29
CA ALA A 54 -8.09 10.88 6.20
C ALA A 54 -8.94 9.80 6.88
N LEU A 55 -8.48 8.55 6.88
CA LEU A 55 -9.25 7.39 7.31
C LEU A 55 -8.64 6.67 8.53
N PRO A 56 -9.47 6.12 9.42
CA PRO A 56 -9.04 5.44 10.63
C PRO A 56 -8.58 3.99 10.36
N PHE A 57 -7.54 3.80 9.55
CA PHE A 57 -6.93 2.46 9.37
C PHE A 57 -6.34 1.95 10.69
N SER A 58 -6.60 0.68 10.99
CA SER A 58 -5.91 -0.04 12.05
C SER A 58 -4.41 -0.21 11.74
N SER A 59 -3.61 -0.51 12.76
CA SER A 59 -2.17 -0.72 12.59
C SER A 59 -1.88 -1.88 11.63
N ASP A 60 -2.63 -2.98 11.75
CA ASP A 60 -2.49 -4.17 10.91
C ASP A 60 -2.83 -3.88 9.44
N GLU A 61 -3.88 -3.08 9.19
CA GLU A 61 -4.23 -2.68 7.83
C GLU A 61 -3.15 -1.80 7.19
N LYS A 62 -2.61 -0.83 7.93
CA LYS A 62 -1.52 0.02 7.41
C LYS A 62 -0.31 -0.83 7.02
N VAL A 63 0.07 -1.80 7.86
CA VAL A 63 1.15 -2.75 7.57
C VAL A 63 0.83 -3.58 6.33
N ALA A 64 -0.38 -4.13 6.22
CA ALA A 64 -0.78 -4.96 5.08
C ALA A 64 -0.79 -4.17 3.75
N ILE A 65 -1.27 -2.92 3.76
CA ILE A 65 -1.29 -2.05 2.57
C ILE A 65 0.14 -1.67 2.17
N ALA A 66 0.95 -1.21 3.13
CA ALA A 66 2.33 -0.80 2.87
C ALA A 66 3.19 -1.97 2.39
N ARG A 67 2.98 -3.18 2.92
CA ARG A 67 3.66 -4.40 2.47
C ARG A 67 3.37 -4.69 1.00
N GLU A 68 2.11 -4.68 0.58
CA GLU A 68 1.72 -4.98 -0.80
C GLU A 68 2.28 -3.92 -1.79
N ILE A 69 2.23 -2.63 -1.41
CA ILE A 69 2.81 -1.54 -2.20
C ILE A 69 4.34 -1.69 -2.28
N GLY A 70 5.00 -1.87 -1.14
CA GLY A 70 6.46 -2.01 -1.06
C GLY A 70 6.98 -3.19 -1.87
N LEU A 71 6.35 -4.36 -1.75
CA LEU A 71 6.72 -5.54 -2.56
C LEU A 71 6.51 -5.31 -4.06
N SER A 72 5.44 -4.62 -4.45
CA SER A 72 5.15 -4.34 -5.86
C SER A 72 6.15 -3.35 -6.46
N LEU A 73 6.54 -2.32 -5.70
CA LEU A 73 7.61 -1.39 -6.07
C LEU A 73 8.99 -2.07 -6.13
N ALA A 74 9.32 -2.89 -5.12
CA ALA A 74 10.60 -3.59 -5.06
C ALA A 74 10.80 -4.55 -6.24
N LYS A 75 9.75 -5.23 -6.68
CA LYS A 75 9.75 -6.08 -7.89
C LYS A 75 10.05 -5.30 -9.17
N ARG A 76 9.81 -3.99 -9.19
CA ARG A 76 10.14 -3.07 -10.29
C ARG A 76 11.49 -2.38 -10.09
N PHE A 77 12.22 -2.74 -9.03
CA PHE A 77 13.46 -2.08 -8.60
C PHE A 77 13.31 -0.59 -8.28
N ASP A 78 12.11 -0.17 -7.87
CA ASP A 78 11.87 1.22 -7.49
C ASP A 78 12.45 1.50 -6.09
N PRO A 79 13.36 2.49 -5.94
CA PRO A 79 14.00 2.80 -4.67
C PRO A 79 13.02 3.27 -3.58
N ARG A 80 11.84 3.79 -3.95
CA ARG A 80 10.81 4.23 -3.00
C ARG A 80 10.28 3.09 -2.14
N ALA A 81 10.48 1.83 -2.54
CA ALA A 81 10.12 0.68 -1.73
C ALA A 81 10.94 0.58 -0.43
N LEU A 82 12.22 0.98 -0.43
CA LEU A 82 13.12 0.84 0.72
C LEU A 82 12.61 1.56 1.99
N PRO A 83 12.32 2.88 1.96
CA PRO A 83 11.82 3.58 3.15
C PRO A 83 10.47 3.02 3.60
N LEU A 84 9.58 2.68 2.66
CA LEU A 84 8.27 2.10 2.97
C LEU A 84 8.40 0.75 3.69
N MET A 85 9.18 -0.18 3.14
CA MET A 85 9.39 -1.50 3.73
C MET A 85 10.09 -1.42 5.09
N THR A 86 10.99 -0.45 5.28
CA THR A 86 11.68 -0.23 6.56
C THR A 86 10.75 0.33 7.63
N GLN A 87 9.86 1.25 7.27
CA GLN A 87 8.91 1.85 8.19
C GLN A 87 7.89 0.82 8.71
N TYR A 88 7.42 -0.07 7.84
CA TYR A 88 6.31 -0.98 8.15
C TYR A 88 6.73 -2.42 8.52
N ASP A 89 7.99 -2.80 8.29
CA ASP A 89 8.59 -4.03 8.83
C ASP A 89 10.00 -3.78 9.41
N PRO A 90 10.12 -2.94 10.46
CA PRO A 90 11.42 -2.61 11.04
C PRO A 90 12.10 -3.83 11.69
N GLY A 91 11.30 -4.79 12.16
CA GLY A 91 11.76 -6.02 12.81
C GLY A 91 12.06 -7.17 11.87
N LEU A 92 11.96 -6.97 10.55
CA LEU A 92 12.21 -8.01 9.53
C LEU A 92 11.39 -9.29 9.78
N ARG A 93 10.12 -9.13 10.18
CA ARG A 93 9.23 -10.24 10.55
C ARG A 93 8.65 -10.93 9.33
N ASP A 94 8.56 -10.23 8.19
CA ASP A 94 8.14 -10.83 6.94
C ASP A 94 9.36 -11.19 6.09
N ASN A 95 9.58 -12.50 5.92
CA ASN A 95 10.71 -13.02 5.15
C ASN A 95 10.68 -12.54 3.68
N THR A 96 9.49 -12.39 3.09
CA THR A 96 9.33 -11.92 1.71
C THR A 96 9.72 -10.45 1.60
N VAL A 97 9.28 -9.62 2.54
CA VAL A 97 9.68 -8.21 2.60
C VAL A 97 11.19 -8.10 2.79
N THR A 98 11.75 -8.87 3.72
CA THR A 98 13.19 -8.88 4.00
C THR A 98 14.03 -9.29 2.78
N GLU A 99 13.59 -10.31 2.06
CA GLU A 99 14.25 -10.77 0.84
C GLU A 99 14.22 -9.69 -0.25
N TRP A 100 13.05 -9.12 -0.55
CA TRP A 100 12.95 -8.08 -1.58
C TRP A 100 13.68 -6.80 -1.21
N ARG A 101 13.73 -6.44 0.08
CA ARG A 101 14.54 -5.32 0.57
C ARG A 101 16.02 -5.56 0.30
N THR A 102 16.51 -6.76 0.60
CA THR A 102 17.90 -7.16 0.32
C THR A 102 18.21 -7.12 -1.17
N ARG A 103 17.35 -7.72 -2.01
CA ARG A 103 17.50 -7.70 -3.47
C ARG A 103 17.57 -6.27 -4.02
N LEU A 104 16.74 -5.37 -3.49
CA LEU A 104 16.72 -3.97 -3.90
C LEU A 104 18.00 -3.23 -3.50
N LEU A 105 18.48 -3.44 -2.27
CA LEU A 105 19.77 -2.89 -1.81
C LEU A 105 20.94 -3.35 -2.68
N LEU A 106 20.99 -4.64 -3.02
CA LEU A 106 22.04 -5.20 -3.89
C LEU A 106 21.97 -4.69 -5.34
N ARG A 107 20.79 -4.27 -5.80
CA ARG A 107 20.59 -3.77 -7.17
C ARG A 107 20.92 -2.29 -7.32
N LEU A 108 20.72 -1.51 -6.26
CA LEU A 108 20.89 -0.06 -6.25
C LEU A 108 22.25 0.41 -5.72
N GLY A 109 22.94 -0.45 -4.95
CA GLY A 109 24.34 -0.26 -4.55
C GLY A 109 25.30 -0.68 -5.65
#